data_AF-A0A0K0E8X5-F1
#
_entry.id   AF-A0A0K0E8X5-F1
#
_cell.length_a   1.000
_cell.length_b   1.000
_cell.length_c   1.000
_cell.angle_alpha   90.00
_cell.angle_beta   90.00
_cell.angle_gamma   90.00
#
_symmetry.space_group_name_H-M   'P 1'
#
loop_
_entity.id
_entity.type
_entity.pdbx_description
1 polymer ?
#
loop_
_entity_poly.entity_id
_entity_poly.type
_entity_poly.pdbx_seq_one_letter_code
_entity_poly.pdbx_strand_id
1 'polypeptide(L)'
;MADVTRVSEAELTRRESYIRENNRPRNPIDPFTWSYPSKTAAVSVGLGVFAANMHNTFFKKPWNHQLVPRLAVFAFLGVCGYALGSLRAHHYKTRDAIVEHYQELHSDEFVNVNDRYGRPYADVMLPWYPRRAQYRKVD
;
A
#
# COMPACT_ATOMS: atom_id res chain seq x y z
N MET A 1 -19.49 -0.87 22.91
CA MET A 1 -19.14 -2.20 22.37
C MET A 1 -19.24 -3.20 23.50
N ALA A 2 -19.65 -4.44 23.24
CA ALA A 2 -19.48 -5.50 24.24
C ALA A 2 -17.97 -5.70 24.45
N ASP A 3 -17.51 -5.94 25.69
CA ASP A 3 -16.07 -6.14 25.97
C ASP A 3 -15.44 -7.22 25.08
N VAL A 4 -16.24 -8.18 24.62
CA VAL A 4 -15.84 -9.27 23.71
C VAL A 4 -15.40 -8.78 22.32
N THR A 5 -15.86 -7.62 21.86
CA THR A 5 -15.47 -7.05 20.54
C THR A 5 -14.38 -5.98 20.65
N ARG A 6 -13.98 -5.60 21.88
CA ARG A 6 -12.96 -4.58 22.07
C ARG A 6 -11.58 -5.20 21.84
N VAL A 7 -10.95 -4.83 20.74
CA VAL A 7 -9.56 -5.22 20.45
C VAL A 7 -8.67 -4.65 21.56
N SER A 8 -7.76 -5.45 22.11
CA SER A 8 -6.84 -5.02 23.17
C SER A 8 -5.95 -3.87 22.68
N GLU A 9 -5.57 -2.96 23.59
CA GLU A 9 -4.70 -1.84 23.24
C GLU A 9 -3.37 -2.31 22.66
N ALA A 10 -2.79 -3.38 23.20
CA ALA A 10 -1.56 -3.97 22.68
C ALA A 10 -1.69 -4.41 21.21
N GLU A 11 -2.83 -4.98 20.83
CA GLU A 11 -3.09 -5.38 19.45
C GLU A 11 -3.32 -4.17 18.54
N LEU A 12 -3.94 -3.10 19.05
CA LEU A 12 -4.07 -1.84 18.31
C LEU A 12 -2.72 -1.18 18.06
N THR A 13 -1.88 -1.06 19.08
CA THR A 13 -0.52 -0.51 18.95
C THR A 13 0.32 -1.36 17.99
N ARG A 14 0.16 -2.69 18.02
CA ARG A 14 0.80 -3.58 17.04
C ARG A 14 0.35 -3.25 15.62
N ARG A 15 -0.95 -3.07 15.38
CA ARG A 15 -1.49 -2.74 14.05
C ARG A 15 -1.02 -1.37 13.57
N GLU A 16 -1.05 -0.36 14.42
CA GLU A 16 -0.53 0.98 14.13
C GLU A 16 0.97 0.93 13.80
N SER A 17 1.75 0.14 14.55
CA SER A 17 3.18 -0.02 14.28
C SER A 17 3.44 -0.60 12.88
N TYR A 18 2.58 -1.50 12.41
CA TYR A 18 2.65 -2.09 11.07
C TYR A 18 2.21 -1.14 9.97
N ILE A 19 1.54 -0.04 10.25
CA ILE A 19 1.25 0.97 9.21
C ILE A 19 2.57 1.60 8.73
N ARG A 20 3.55 1.75 9.63
CA ARG A 20 4.87 2.30 9.31
C ARG A 20 5.71 1.31 8.49
N GLU A 21 6.40 1.84 7.49
CA GLU A 21 7.29 1.04 6.62
C GLU A 21 8.41 0.37 7.44
N ASN A 22 8.78 -0.86 7.06
CA ASN A 22 9.79 -1.73 7.68
C ASN A 22 9.44 -2.40 9.02
N ASN A 23 8.32 -2.05 9.65
CA ASN A 23 7.89 -2.73 10.89
C ASN A 23 7.11 -4.03 10.61
N ARG A 24 6.62 -4.22 9.38
CA ARG A 24 5.97 -5.48 8.99
C ARG A 24 7.01 -6.57 8.71
N PRO A 25 6.76 -7.82 9.14
CA PRO A 25 7.58 -8.95 8.73
C PRO A 25 7.52 -9.10 7.20
N ARG A 26 8.69 -9.15 6.57
CA ARG A 26 8.81 -9.32 5.11
C ARG A 26 8.45 -10.75 4.74
N ASN A 27 7.50 -10.90 3.82
CA ASN A 27 7.19 -12.16 3.16
C ASN A 27 7.64 -12.07 1.69
N PRO A 28 8.57 -12.93 1.23
CA PRO A 28 9.02 -12.93 -0.17
C PRO A 28 7.89 -13.12 -1.18
N ILE A 29 6.83 -13.85 -0.81
CA ILE A 29 5.73 -14.18 -1.73
C ILE A 29 4.71 -13.03 -1.80
N ASP A 30 4.57 -12.24 -0.73
CA ASP A 30 3.61 -11.14 -0.68
C ASP A 30 4.29 -9.81 -1.06
N PRO A 31 4.03 -9.28 -2.27
CA PRO A 31 4.62 -8.03 -2.74
C PRO A 31 4.21 -6.84 -1.88
N PHE A 32 3.10 -6.90 -1.13
CA PHE A 32 2.67 -5.79 -0.28
C PHE A 32 3.58 -5.60 0.94
N THR A 33 4.28 -6.65 1.37
CA THR A 33 5.24 -6.59 2.49
C THR A 33 6.61 -6.06 2.09
N TRP A 34 6.89 -5.92 0.80
CA TRP A 34 8.18 -5.41 0.33
C TRP A 34 8.30 -3.92 0.61
N SER A 35 9.52 -3.46 0.87
CA SER A 35 9.78 -2.02 1.03
C SER A 35 9.58 -1.29 -0.30
N TYR A 36 9.27 0.00 -0.25
CA TYR A 36 9.03 0.81 -1.46
C TYR A 36 10.18 0.75 -2.46
N PRO A 37 11.48 0.81 -2.05
CA PRO A 37 12.60 0.70 -2.99
C PRO A 37 12.63 -0.63 -3.74
N SER A 38 12.34 -1.74 -3.06
CA SER A 38 12.26 -3.06 -3.72
C SER A 38 11.07 -3.16 -4.67
N LYS A 39 9.92 -2.55 -4.32
CA LYS A 39 8.75 -2.52 -5.21
C LYS A 39 9.04 -1.75 -6.50
N THR A 40 9.63 -0.56 -6.40
CA THR A 40 9.99 0.24 -7.58
C THR A 40 11.10 -0.41 -8.40
N ALA A 41 12.08 -1.06 -7.75
CA ALA A 41 13.09 -1.84 -8.45
C ALA A 41 12.46 -3.01 -9.23
N ALA A 42 11.55 -3.77 -8.62
CA ALA A 42 10.87 -4.88 -9.28
C ALA A 42 10.01 -4.40 -10.47
N VAL A 43 9.27 -3.29 -10.31
CA VAL A 43 8.44 -2.71 -11.38
C VAL A 43 9.31 -2.19 -12.53
N SER A 44 10.41 -1.49 -12.24
CA SER A 44 11.32 -0.96 -13.27
C SER A 44 11.99 -2.07 -14.07
N VAL A 45 12.45 -3.15 -13.42
CA VAL A 45 12.97 -4.33 -14.11
C VAL A 45 11.88 -5.02 -14.92
N GLY A 46 10.67 -5.20 -14.36
CA GLY A 46 9.54 -5.81 -15.05
C GLY A 46 9.14 -5.05 -16.32
N LEU A 47 9.07 -3.71 -16.24
CA LEU A 47 8.85 -2.84 -17.40
C LEU A 47 10.00 -2.94 -18.42
N GLY A 48 11.25 -3.04 -17.96
CA GLY A 48 12.42 -3.27 -18.82
C GLY A 48 12.32 -4.59 -19.59
N VAL A 49 11.99 -5.69 -18.91
CA VAL A 49 11.81 -7.01 -19.53
C VAL A 49 10.64 -6.98 -20.52
N PHE A 50 9.52 -6.36 -20.13
CA PHE A 50 8.37 -6.20 -21.02
C PHE A 50 8.72 -5.40 -22.28
N ALA A 51 9.42 -4.27 -22.14
CA ALA A 51 9.88 -3.45 -23.26
C ALA A 51 10.85 -4.23 -24.17
N ALA A 52 11.78 -5.00 -23.59
CA ALA A 52 12.69 -5.85 -24.35
C ALA A 52 11.96 -6.95 -25.11
N ASN A 53 10.91 -7.53 -24.51
CA ASN A 53 10.05 -8.51 -25.17
C ASN A 53 9.28 -7.87 -26.34
N MET A 54 8.69 -6.69 -26.14
CA MET A 54 8.01 -5.95 -27.20
C MET A 54 8.94 -5.58 -28.35
N HIS A 55 10.15 -5.10 -28.04
CA HIS A 55 11.18 -4.84 -29.03
C HIS A 55 11.53 -6.10 -29.83
N ASN A 56 11.70 -7.25 -29.18
CA ASN A 56 11.97 -8.51 -29.87
C ASN A 56 10.85 -8.94 -30.79
N THR A 57 9.60 -8.89 -30.30
CA THR A 57 8.43 -9.26 -31.09
C THR A 57 8.29 -8.35 -32.31
N PHE A 58 8.50 -7.04 -32.15
CA PHE A 58 8.41 -6.07 -33.24
C PHE A 58 9.48 -6.30 -34.31
N PHE A 59 10.73 -6.53 -33.92
CA PHE A 59 11.84 -6.77 -34.84
C PHE A 59 12.02 -8.25 -35.24
N LYS A 60 11.07 -9.13 -34.90
CA LYS A 60 11.11 -10.58 -35.16
C LYS A 60 12.41 -11.24 -34.70
N LYS A 61 12.94 -10.78 -33.56
CA LYS A 61 14.16 -11.33 -32.94
C LYS A 61 13.80 -12.41 -31.93
N PRO A 62 14.62 -13.46 -31.76
CA PRO A 62 14.38 -14.48 -30.75
C PRO A 62 14.46 -13.87 -29.35
N TRP A 63 13.75 -14.47 -28.39
CA TRP A 63 13.61 -13.94 -27.04
C TRP A 63 14.97 -13.74 -26.31
N ASN A 64 15.94 -14.62 -26.59
CA ASN A 64 17.30 -14.61 -26.03
C ASN A 64 18.30 -13.71 -26.78
N HIS A 65 17.85 -12.93 -27.77
CA HIS A 65 18.73 -12.02 -28.51
C HIS A 65 19.43 -11.04 -27.54
N GLN A 66 20.77 -11.01 -27.60
CA GLN A 66 21.59 -10.11 -26.78
C GLN A 66 21.31 -10.22 -25.28
N LEU A 67 21.22 -11.45 -24.76
CA LEU A 67 20.89 -11.71 -23.36
C LEU A 67 21.84 -11.00 -22.37
N VAL A 68 23.16 -11.13 -22.56
CA VAL A 68 24.17 -10.56 -21.64
C VAL A 68 24.08 -9.03 -21.52
N PRO A 69 24.11 -8.24 -22.61
CA PRO A 69 23.98 -6.79 -22.48
C PRO A 69 22.59 -6.38 -21.95
N ARG A 70 21.53 -7.16 -22.21
CA ARG A 70 20.20 -6.88 -21.64
C ARG A 70 20.14 -7.12 -20.15
N LEU A 71 20.77 -8.17 -19.64
CA LEU A 71 20.88 -8.38 -18.20
C LEU A 71 21.60 -7.21 -17.52
N ALA A 72 22.63 -6.64 -18.15
CA ALA A 72 23.29 -5.43 -17.66
C ALA A 72 22.34 -4.22 -17.65
N VAL A 73 21.55 -4.03 -18.71
CA VAL A 73 20.52 -2.97 -18.76
C VAL A 73 19.44 -3.17 -17.69
N PHE A 74 18.96 -4.39 -17.48
CA PHE A 74 17.98 -4.69 -16.44
C PHE A 74 18.54 -4.47 -15.04
N ALA A 75 19.79 -4.86 -14.79
CA ALA A 75 20.47 -4.56 -13.53
C ALA A 75 20.57 -3.05 -13.29
N PHE A 76 20.96 -2.28 -14.32
CA PHE A 76 21.01 -0.83 -14.25
C PHE A 76 19.63 -0.22 -13.96
N LEU A 77 18.58 -0.64 -14.67
CA LEU A 77 17.21 -0.20 -14.42
C LEU A 77 16.75 -0.52 -12.99
N GLY A 78 17.10 -1.71 -12.47
CA GLY A 78 16.80 -2.10 -11.10
C GLY A 78 17.47 -1.21 -10.07
N VAL A 79 18.75 -0.86 -10.28
CA VAL A 79 19.48 0.09 -9.41
C VAL A 79 18.86 1.48 -9.46
N CYS A 80 18.56 2.01 -10.65
CA CYS A 80 17.87 3.29 -10.80
C CYS A 80 16.49 3.28 -10.15
N GLY A 81 15.71 2.21 -10.33
CA GLY A 81 14.41 2.04 -9.72
C GLY A 81 14.46 1.94 -8.19
N TYR A 82 15.51 1.31 -7.65
CA TYR A 82 15.76 1.28 -6.22
C TYR A 82 16.08 2.69 -5.68
N ALA A 83 16.95 3.43 -6.38
CA ALA A 83 17.32 4.80 -5.99
C ALA A 83 16.08 5.72 -5.98
N LEU A 84 15.27 5.70 -7.05
CA LEU A 84 14.01 6.46 -7.11
C LEU A 84 13.02 6.06 -6.01
N GLY A 85 12.93 4.76 -5.72
CA GLY A 85 12.10 4.28 -4.62
C GLY A 85 12.58 4.70 -3.25
N SER A 86 13.90 4.81 -3.04
CA SER A 86 14.48 5.31 -1.79
C SER A 86 14.17 6.78 -1.56
N LEU A 87 14.24 7.61 -2.61
CA LEU A 87 13.84 9.01 -2.55
C LEU A 87 12.34 9.16 -2.26
N ARG A 88 11.51 8.33 -2.90
CA ARG A 88 10.06 8.29 -2.63
C ARG A 88 9.76 7.88 -1.19
N ALA A 89 10.44 6.86 -0.68
CA ALA A 89 10.29 6.41 0.70
C ALA A 89 10.70 7.52 1.69
N HIS A 90 11.79 8.22 1.42
CA HIS A 90 12.21 9.38 2.22
C HIS A 90 11.13 10.47 2.23
N HIS A 91 10.61 10.85 1.06
CA HIS A 91 9.56 11.87 0.96
C HIS A 91 8.30 11.49 1.74
N TYR A 92 7.89 10.22 1.71
CA TYR A 92 6.74 9.75 2.49
C TYR A 92 6.98 9.78 3.99
N LYS A 93 8.17 9.39 4.45
CA LYS A 93 8.53 9.51 5.86
C LYS A 93 8.49 10.96 6.32
N THR A 94 9.02 11.89 5.53
CA THR A 94 8.97 13.32 5.87
C THR A 94 7.54 13.84 5.90
N ARG A 95 6.72 13.50 4.89
CA ARG A 95 5.31 13.89 4.85
C ARG A 95 4.56 13.39 6.08
N ASP A 96 4.69 12.10 6.40
CA ASP A 96 3.96 11.48 7.49
C ASP A 96 4.41 12.05 8.84
N ALA A 97 5.70 12.32 9.03
CA ALA A 97 6.21 12.98 10.23
C ALA A 97 5.65 14.40 10.41
N ILE A 98 5.51 15.18 9.34
CA ILE A 98 4.92 16.53 9.40
C ILE A 98 3.44 16.44 9.79
N VAL A 99 2.69 15.51 9.18
CA VAL A 99 1.26 15.33 9.47
C VAL A 99 1.05 14.87 10.91
N GLU A 100 1.84 13.90 11.37
CA GLU A 100 1.79 13.40 12.75
C GLU A 100 2.09 14.52 13.75
N HIS A 101 3.15 15.30 13.51
CA HIS A 101 3.47 16.43 14.37
C HIS A 101 2.39 17.51 14.39
N TYR A 102 1.75 17.81 13.25
CA TYR A 102 0.64 18.75 13.18
C TYR A 102 -0.58 18.26 13.98
N GLN A 103 -0.90 16.96 13.89
CA GLN A 103 -1.99 16.35 14.65
C GLN A 103 -1.74 16.38 16.17
N GLU A 104 -0.50 16.20 16.59
CA GLU A 104 -0.11 16.33 18.00
C GLU A 104 -0.28 17.77 18.50
N LEU A 105 0.08 18.77 17.70
CA LEU A 105 -0.01 20.19 18.06
C LEU A 105 -1.46 20.68 18.12
N HIS A 106 -2.31 20.21 17.20
CA HIS A 106 -3.71 20.63 17.03
C HIS A 106 -4.69 19.48 17.35
N SER A 107 -4.49 18.81 18.48
CA SER A 107 -5.28 17.62 18.85
C SER A 107 -6.79 17.87 18.97
N ASP A 108 -7.20 19.12 19.22
CA ASP A 108 -8.59 19.59 19.30
C ASP A 108 -9.29 19.63 17.93
N GLU A 109 -8.55 19.75 16.82
CA GLU A 109 -9.11 19.66 15.47
C GLU A 109 -9.40 18.20 15.06
N PHE A 110 -8.77 17.23 15.73
CA PHE A 110 -8.80 15.81 15.35
C PHE A 110 -9.54 14.90 16.33
N VAL A 111 -10.50 15.42 17.11
CA VAL A 111 -11.25 14.66 18.13
C VAL A 111 -11.87 13.37 17.57
N ASN A 112 -12.39 13.42 16.34
CA ASN A 112 -13.01 12.27 15.68
C ASN A 112 -12.01 11.18 15.26
N VAL A 113 -10.74 11.55 15.06
CA VAL A 113 -9.69 10.63 14.61
C VAL A 113 -9.01 9.96 15.80
N ASN A 114 -8.93 10.67 16.93
CA ASN A 114 -8.34 10.16 18.17
C ASN A 114 -9.25 9.17 18.92
N ASP A 115 -10.57 9.19 18.66
CA ASP A 115 -11.50 8.23 19.25
C ASP A 115 -11.49 6.89 18.52
N ARG A 116 -10.63 5.97 18.97
CA ARG A 116 -10.40 4.63 18.37
C ARG A 116 -11.65 3.75 18.28
N TYR A 117 -12.66 3.98 19.12
CA TYR A 117 -13.87 3.16 19.15
C TYR A 117 -15.12 3.93 18.74
N GLY A 118 -15.01 5.25 18.58
CA GLY A 118 -16.11 6.13 18.21
C GLY A 118 -17.29 6.04 19.18
N ARG A 119 -18.42 6.61 18.76
CA ARG A 119 -19.67 6.43 19.50
C ARG A 119 -20.16 4.99 19.35
N PRO A 120 -20.65 4.36 20.44
CA PRO A 120 -21.34 3.08 20.35
C PRO A 120 -22.45 3.14 19.29
N TYR A 121 -22.62 2.08 18.50
CA TYR A 121 -23.74 1.99 17.53
C TYR A 121 -25.11 2.19 18.18
N ALA A 122 -25.25 1.92 19.48
CA ALA A 122 -26.45 2.20 20.26
C ALA A 122 -26.78 3.70 20.33
N ASP A 123 -25.76 4.56 20.27
CA ASP A 123 -25.89 6.02 20.35
C ASP A 123 -25.94 6.68 18.96
N VAL A 124 -25.81 5.89 17.88
CA VAL A 124 -25.81 6.37 16.49
C VAL A 124 -27.11 5.95 15.81
N MET A 125 -28.05 6.89 15.65
CA MET A 125 -29.25 6.67 14.83
C MET A 125 -28.89 6.78 13.35
N LEU A 126 -28.72 5.63 12.69
CA LEU A 126 -28.58 5.57 11.24
C LEU A 126 -29.95 5.44 10.58
N PRO A 127 -30.22 6.17 9.47
CA PRO A 127 -31.44 5.97 8.70
C PRO A 127 -31.47 4.55 8.12
N TRP A 128 -32.52 3.80 8.46
CA TRP A 128 -32.74 2.46 7.92
C TRP A 128 -33.48 2.54 6.58
N TYR A 129 -32.82 2.11 5.50
CA TYR A 129 -33.40 2.05 4.17
C TYR A 129 -33.77 0.59 3.80
N PRO A 130 -35.05 0.19 3.94
CA PRO A 130 -35.48 -1.15 3.57
C PRO A 130 -35.41 -1.40 2.07
N ARG A 131 -34.90 -2.56 1.65
CA ARG A 131 -35.00 -3.04 0.27
C ARG A 131 -36.42 -3.51 -0.03
N ARG A 132 -37.28 -2.63 -0.54
CA ARG A 132 -38.71 -2.93 -0.84
C ARG A 132 -39.00 -3.40 -2.28
N ALA A 133 -38.01 -3.56 -3.15
CA ALA A 133 -38.25 -3.79 -4.59
C ALA A 133 -37.48 -4.97 -5.23
N GLN A 134 -36.76 -5.79 -4.46
CA GLN A 134 -35.96 -6.89 -5.05
C GLN A 134 -36.81 -8.09 -5.50
N TYR A 135 -38.07 -8.17 -5.07
CA TYR A 135 -39.06 -9.15 -5.50
C TYR A 135 -40.32 -8.44 -6.01
N ARG A 136 -40.20 -7.66 -7.09
CA ARG A 136 -41.40 -7.37 -7.87
C ARG A 136 -41.80 -8.68 -8.53
N LYS A 137 -42.84 -9.36 -8.01
CA LYS A 137 -43.53 -10.39 -8.79
C LYS A 137 -44.01 -9.67 -10.06
N VAL A 138 -43.44 -10.06 -11.19
CA VAL A 138 -44.00 -9.74 -12.49
C VAL A 138 -45.09 -10.78 -12.67
N ASP A 139 -46.35 -10.34 -12.54
CA ASP A 139 -47.50 -11.12 -13.00
C ASP A 139 -47.49 -11.17 -14.54
#